data_AF-A0A2R6JDX3-F1
#
_entry.id   AF-A0A2R6JDX3-F1
#
_cell.length_a   1.000
_cell.length_b   1.000
_cell.length_c   1.000
_cell.angle_alpha   90.00
_cell.angle_beta   90.00
_cell.angle_gamma   90.00
#
_symmetry.space_group_name_H-M   'P 1'
#
loop_
_entity.id
_entity.type
_entity.pdbx_description
1 polymer ?
#
loop_
_entity_poly.entity_id
_entity_poly.type
_entity_poly.pdbx_seq_one_letter_code
_entity_poly.pdbx_strand_id
1 'polypeptide(L)'
;MRRRSVIRAGAGALSAGLLAGCIGGGDGSDGGGDGGEDGGGTPQPTENDGRRDGVYVQKFTDGMAMQGTAEAGDLELAVMYSAPHRFWRMVGDERKEEPVAESDSMHLMAAVWEPETEIVVPETGLTVEIAPEGGAFDEQVIYPMLSQPMGFHYGANFALDGDGTYDVRVTVGGLNVRRTGAFEGRFGDPATATVGVTFDAETREEVGDQARELDSFGDPGAIEPMEMMMPDGTLPAAGSMPGELVGSERTDDAVLPLLAIRDNPPVEAGAYLAVSARTRYNGYTLPAAGLEATVDRDGETVFEGPLRRTLDPELNYHYGAAVDALESGDEVTVRPVTPPQVSRHRGYERAFLEMEPVSYTV
;
A
#
# COMPACT_ATOMS: atom_id res chain seq x y z
N MET A 1 38.40 0.85 25.16
CA MET A 1 38.98 2.00 25.89
C MET A 1 38.97 3.23 24.98
N ARG A 2 38.41 4.35 25.49
CA ARG A 2 38.47 5.76 24.97
C ARG A 2 37.76 6.01 23.62
N ARG A 3 36.49 6.46 23.55
CA ARG A 3 35.88 7.76 23.92
C ARG A 3 36.70 8.99 23.51
N ARG A 4 36.12 9.84 22.66
CA ARG A 4 36.21 11.32 22.71
C ARG A 4 35.11 11.98 21.87
N SER A 5 34.10 12.44 22.58
CA SER A 5 33.19 13.52 22.24
C SER A 5 33.87 14.88 22.43
N VAL A 6 33.56 15.87 21.58
CA VAL A 6 33.72 17.30 21.90
C VAL A 6 32.54 18.06 21.32
N ILE A 7 31.65 18.51 22.21
CA ILE A 7 30.72 19.61 22.00
C ILE A 7 31.50 20.91 22.23
N ARG A 8 31.31 21.91 21.38
CA ARG A 8 31.59 23.31 21.72
C ARG A 8 30.41 24.19 21.32
N ALA A 9 29.68 24.62 22.34
CA ALA A 9 28.76 25.73 22.29
C ALA A 9 29.53 27.05 22.13
N GLY A 10 28.92 28.00 21.42
CA GLY A 10 29.38 29.39 21.32
C GLY A 10 28.23 30.27 20.88
N ALA A 11 27.47 30.78 21.86
CA ALA A 11 26.49 31.83 21.66
C ALA A 11 27.20 33.18 21.46
N GLY A 12 26.70 34.00 20.53
CA GLY A 12 27.14 35.37 20.30
C GLY A 12 26.10 36.10 19.45
N ALA A 13 25.32 36.96 20.10
CA ALA A 13 24.24 37.74 19.52
C ALA A 13 24.72 39.05 18.85
N LEU A 14 23.79 39.65 18.10
CA LEU A 14 23.65 41.05 17.68
C LEU A 14 24.34 41.50 16.39
N SER A 15 23.51 41.76 15.37
CA SER A 15 23.43 43.10 14.77
C SER A 15 22.21 43.22 13.84
N ALA A 16 21.27 44.07 14.24
CA ALA A 16 20.18 44.57 13.42
C ALA A 16 20.71 45.55 12.36
N GLY A 17 20.14 45.48 11.16
CA GLY A 17 20.39 46.43 10.08
C GLY A 17 19.15 46.54 9.19
N LEU A 18 18.33 47.56 9.46
CA LEU A 18 17.25 48.03 8.60
C LEU A 18 17.84 48.82 7.41
N LEU A 19 17.38 48.53 6.20
CA LEU A 19 17.45 49.49 5.08
C LEU A 19 16.08 49.56 4.39
N ALA A 20 15.61 50.80 4.27
CA ALA A 20 14.37 51.22 3.66
C ALA A 20 14.60 51.72 2.22
N GLY A 21 13.52 51.77 1.43
CA GLY A 21 13.37 52.56 0.20
C GLY A 21 13.57 51.75 -1.09
N CYS A 22 12.75 51.85 -2.14
CA CYS A 22 11.92 52.98 -2.57
C CYS A 22 10.65 52.54 -3.32
N ILE A 23 9.65 53.40 -3.20
CA ILE A 23 8.38 53.43 -3.93
C ILE A 23 8.62 53.93 -5.37
N GLY A 24 7.81 53.46 -6.32
CA GLY A 24 7.75 53.98 -7.68
C GLY A 24 6.47 53.52 -8.37
N GLY A 25 5.43 54.35 -8.32
CA GLY A 25 4.18 54.14 -9.04
C GLY A 25 4.23 54.74 -10.45
N GLY A 26 3.45 54.15 -11.36
CA GLY A 26 3.20 54.65 -12.70
C GLY A 26 2.07 53.84 -13.35
N ASP A 27 0.93 54.47 -13.51
CA ASP A 27 -0.31 54.00 -14.13
C ASP A 27 -0.23 54.10 -15.67
N GLY A 28 -0.89 53.19 -16.42
CA GLY A 28 -0.93 53.23 -17.89
C GLY A 28 -1.53 51.99 -18.57
N SER A 29 -2.64 52.21 -19.28
CA SER A 29 -3.61 51.26 -19.86
C SER A 29 -3.18 50.53 -21.14
N ASP A 30 -3.85 49.39 -21.37
CA ASP A 30 -4.24 48.67 -22.60
C ASP A 30 -3.20 48.07 -23.56
N GLY A 31 -3.33 46.75 -23.77
CA GLY A 31 -2.81 46.02 -24.92
C GLY A 31 -3.11 44.52 -24.82
N GLY A 32 -4.21 44.07 -25.43
CA GLY A 32 -4.56 42.65 -25.55
C GLY A 32 -3.51 41.86 -26.35
N GLY A 33 -3.25 40.64 -25.90
CA GLY A 33 -2.37 39.68 -26.54
C GLY A 33 -2.65 38.30 -25.99
N ASP A 34 -3.43 37.54 -26.76
CA ASP A 34 -3.73 36.12 -26.63
C ASP A 34 -2.44 35.30 -26.42
N GLY A 35 -2.31 34.68 -25.26
CA GLY A 35 -1.19 33.82 -24.89
C GLY A 35 -1.67 32.39 -24.79
N GLY A 36 -1.71 31.71 -25.94
CA GLY A 36 -1.77 30.26 -25.99
C GLY A 36 -0.37 29.69 -25.72
N GLU A 37 -0.22 28.98 -24.60
CA GLU A 37 0.82 27.98 -24.41
C GLU A 37 0.17 26.76 -23.73
N ASP A 38 -0.07 25.74 -24.55
CA ASP A 38 -0.45 24.38 -24.17
C ASP A 38 0.71 23.73 -23.40
N GLY A 39 0.66 23.82 -22.07
CA GLY A 39 1.44 22.98 -21.17
C GLY A 39 0.58 21.81 -20.70
N GLY A 40 0.83 20.61 -21.24
CA GLY A 40 0.15 19.35 -20.90
C GLY A 40 0.44 18.83 -19.49
N GLY A 41 0.13 19.63 -18.46
CA GLY A 41 0.10 19.21 -17.07
C GLY A 41 -1.34 18.93 -16.65
N THR A 42 -1.60 17.73 -16.13
CA THR A 42 -2.89 17.43 -15.47
C THR A 42 -3.15 18.44 -14.33
N PRO A 43 -4.35 19.03 -14.24
CA PRO A 43 -4.68 19.99 -13.18
C PRO A 43 -4.47 19.39 -11.78
N GLN A 44 -3.77 20.11 -10.91
CA GLN A 44 -3.56 19.73 -9.51
C GLN A 44 -4.81 20.04 -8.68
N PRO A 45 -5.38 19.08 -7.93
CA PRO A 45 -6.36 19.39 -6.90
C PRO A 45 -5.65 20.01 -5.70
N THR A 46 -5.99 21.26 -5.37
CA THR A 46 -5.69 21.85 -4.06
C THR A 46 -6.40 21.06 -2.95
N GLU A 47 -5.77 20.89 -1.79
CA GLU A 47 -6.17 20.05 -0.64
C GLU A 47 -7.56 20.33 -0.01
N ASN A 48 -8.39 21.17 -0.62
CA ASN A 48 -9.78 21.32 -0.21
C ASN A 48 -10.68 21.49 -1.44
N ASP A 49 -10.92 20.37 -2.12
CA ASP A 49 -11.85 20.23 -3.25
C ASP A 49 -13.29 19.92 -2.78
N GLY A 50 -13.57 19.99 -1.48
CA GLY A 50 -14.88 19.68 -0.89
C GLY A 50 -15.21 18.18 -0.85
N ARG A 51 -14.25 17.30 -1.15
CA ARG A 51 -14.45 15.84 -1.08
C ARG A 51 -14.38 15.35 0.37
N ARG A 52 -15.21 14.35 0.68
CA ARG A 52 -15.21 13.67 1.98
C ARG A 52 -13.91 12.90 2.17
N ASP A 53 -13.47 12.79 3.43
CA ASP A 53 -12.42 11.86 3.82
C ASP A 53 -12.90 10.41 3.60
N GLY A 54 -11.96 9.48 3.38
CA GLY A 54 -12.25 8.08 3.04
C GLY A 54 -12.03 7.70 1.57
N VAL A 55 -12.58 6.55 1.20
CA VAL A 55 -12.44 5.94 -0.12
C VAL A 55 -13.43 6.57 -1.12
N TYR A 56 -12.91 6.98 -2.27
CA TYR A 56 -13.70 7.57 -3.35
C TYR A 56 -13.22 7.09 -4.71
N VAL A 57 -14.10 7.09 -5.72
CA VAL A 57 -13.71 6.65 -7.06
C VAL A 57 -12.68 7.60 -7.65
N GLN A 58 -11.50 7.09 -8.02
CA GLN A 58 -10.42 7.90 -8.58
C GLN A 58 -10.80 8.51 -9.96
N LYS A 59 -10.01 9.48 -10.43
CA LYS A 59 -10.36 10.29 -11.61
C LYS A 59 -10.31 9.52 -12.93
N PHE A 60 -9.38 8.58 -13.04
CA PHE A 60 -9.11 7.84 -14.26
C PHE A 60 -8.78 6.38 -13.95
N THR A 61 -8.97 5.49 -14.92
CA THR A 61 -8.26 4.20 -14.97
C THR A 61 -6.95 4.40 -15.71
N ASP A 62 -5.87 3.80 -15.21
CA ASP A 62 -4.58 3.80 -15.88
C ASP A 62 -4.48 2.62 -16.86
N GLY A 63 -3.78 2.85 -17.96
CA GLY A 63 -3.26 1.75 -18.78
C GLY A 63 -2.02 1.13 -18.16
N MET A 64 -1.72 -0.09 -18.58
CA MET A 64 -0.59 -0.84 -18.06
C MET A 64 -0.04 -1.80 -19.11
N ALA A 65 1.28 -1.88 -19.18
CA ALA A 65 1.97 -2.86 -19.98
C ALA A 65 2.50 -4.00 -19.08
N MET A 66 1.92 -5.19 -19.23
CA MET A 66 2.43 -6.42 -18.63
C MET A 66 3.75 -6.80 -19.31
N GLN A 67 4.83 -6.94 -18.55
CA GLN A 67 6.15 -7.24 -19.10
C GLN A 67 6.47 -8.73 -19.02
N GLY A 68 6.19 -9.34 -17.88
CA GLY A 68 6.37 -10.78 -17.73
C GLY A 68 6.23 -11.25 -16.30
N THR A 69 6.27 -12.57 -16.15
CA THR A 69 6.29 -13.25 -14.85
C THR A 69 7.57 -14.05 -14.69
N ALA A 70 7.97 -14.29 -13.45
CA ALA A 70 9.11 -15.13 -13.12
C ALA A 70 8.93 -15.79 -11.75
N GLU A 71 9.58 -16.93 -11.57
CA GLU A 71 9.67 -17.62 -10.28
C GLU A 71 10.79 -17.00 -9.43
N ALA A 72 10.50 -16.73 -8.16
CA ALA A 72 11.44 -16.29 -7.15
C ALA A 72 11.33 -17.20 -5.92
N GLY A 73 12.04 -18.33 -5.96
CA GLY A 73 11.97 -19.35 -4.91
C GLY A 73 10.61 -20.06 -4.96
N ASP A 74 9.91 -20.08 -3.83
CA ASP A 74 8.57 -20.68 -3.72
C ASP A 74 7.42 -19.72 -4.11
N LEU A 75 7.75 -18.51 -4.61
CA LEU A 75 6.81 -17.47 -4.97
C LEU A 75 6.92 -17.16 -6.47
N GLU A 76 5.82 -16.70 -7.05
CA GLU A 76 5.81 -16.09 -8.38
C GLU A 76 5.76 -14.56 -8.25
N LEU A 77 6.34 -13.88 -9.24
CA LEU A 77 6.23 -12.44 -9.38
C LEU A 77 5.87 -12.04 -10.81
N ALA A 78 5.22 -10.90 -10.93
CA ALA A 78 4.95 -10.23 -12.19
C ALA A 78 5.57 -8.83 -12.17
N VAL A 79 6.08 -8.38 -13.32
CA VAL A 79 6.54 -7.01 -13.53
C VAL A 79 5.68 -6.36 -14.59
N MET A 80 5.25 -5.15 -14.30
CA MET A 80 4.42 -4.33 -15.18
C MET A 80 4.88 -2.87 -15.09
N TYR A 81 4.46 -2.03 -16.02
CA TYR A 81 4.58 -0.59 -15.85
C TYR A 81 3.39 0.18 -16.40
N SER A 82 3.19 1.39 -15.88
CA SER A 82 2.26 2.40 -16.40
C SER A 82 3.00 3.75 -16.57
N ALA A 83 2.28 4.79 -16.99
CA ALA A 83 2.79 6.15 -16.91
C ALA A 83 3.15 6.52 -15.45
N PRO A 84 4.11 7.42 -15.19
CA PRO A 84 4.45 7.84 -13.83
C PRO A 84 3.23 8.33 -13.02
N HIS A 85 3.11 7.88 -11.77
CA HIS A 85 1.98 8.23 -10.91
C HIS A 85 2.41 9.13 -9.76
N ARG A 86 1.48 9.99 -9.33
CA ARG A 86 1.52 10.60 -8.01
C ARG A 86 0.94 9.59 -7.01
N PHE A 87 1.66 9.34 -5.94
CA PHE A 87 1.19 8.46 -4.86
C PHE A 87 1.57 9.03 -3.49
N TRP A 88 1.12 8.37 -2.44
CA TRP A 88 1.37 8.82 -1.08
C TRP A 88 1.93 7.69 -0.22
N ARG A 89 3.13 7.88 0.32
CA ARG A 89 3.74 6.96 1.28
C ARG A 89 3.15 7.16 2.66
N MET A 90 3.02 6.07 3.41
CA MET A 90 2.67 6.11 4.82
C MET A 90 3.95 6.05 5.66
N VAL A 91 4.10 6.99 6.60
CA VAL A 91 5.21 7.04 7.56
C VAL A 91 4.62 7.23 8.95
N GLY A 92 4.31 6.12 9.63
CA GLY A 92 3.56 6.16 10.87
C GLY A 92 2.11 6.57 10.60
N ASP A 93 1.68 7.66 11.21
CA ASP A 93 0.37 8.29 11.02
C ASP A 93 0.37 9.37 9.92
N GLU A 94 1.55 9.75 9.40
CA GLU A 94 1.66 10.77 8.37
C GLU A 94 1.60 10.17 6.96
N ARG A 95 0.91 10.89 6.08
CA ARG A 95 0.90 10.66 4.63
C ARG A 95 1.88 11.62 3.95
N LYS A 96 2.84 11.09 3.19
CA LYS A 96 3.82 11.88 2.43
C LYS A 96 3.60 11.70 0.94
N GLU A 97 3.31 12.81 0.28
CA GLU A 97 3.12 12.83 -1.17
C GLU A 97 4.44 12.63 -1.91
N GLU A 98 4.41 11.76 -2.92
CA GLU A 98 5.46 11.58 -3.91
C GLU A 98 4.94 12.12 -5.26
N PRO A 99 5.43 13.30 -5.71
CA PRO A 99 5.03 13.85 -6.99
C PRO A 99 5.71 13.09 -8.13
N VAL A 100 5.17 13.24 -9.34
CA VAL A 100 5.85 12.85 -10.58
C VAL A 100 6.95 13.87 -10.87
N ALA A 101 8.20 13.41 -10.97
CA ALA A 101 9.31 14.25 -11.39
C ALA A 101 9.39 14.33 -12.93
N GLU A 102 9.97 15.40 -13.47
CA GLU A 102 10.17 15.55 -14.93
C GLU A 102 11.07 14.45 -15.52
N SER A 103 11.92 13.84 -14.70
CA SER A 103 12.78 12.73 -15.09
C SER A 103 12.08 11.36 -15.07
N ASP A 104 10.92 11.24 -14.42
CA ASP A 104 10.24 9.96 -14.29
C ASP A 104 9.75 9.49 -15.66
N SER A 105 10.16 8.27 -16.03
CA SER A 105 9.86 7.67 -17.33
C SER A 105 8.71 6.68 -17.25
N MET A 106 8.61 5.94 -16.15
CA MET A 106 7.53 4.98 -15.90
C MET A 106 7.17 4.91 -14.41
N HIS A 107 5.98 4.41 -14.11
CA HIS A 107 5.67 3.81 -12.82
C HIS A 107 5.84 2.28 -12.94
N LEU A 108 6.92 1.73 -12.41
CA LEU A 108 7.14 0.29 -12.40
C LEU A 108 6.37 -0.32 -11.24
N MET A 109 5.71 -1.44 -11.51
CA MET A 109 4.96 -2.20 -10.53
C MET A 109 5.46 -3.64 -10.48
N ALA A 110 5.35 -4.26 -9.31
CA ALA A 110 5.58 -5.68 -9.12
C ALA A 110 4.54 -6.29 -8.18
N ALA A 111 4.00 -7.45 -8.53
CA ALA A 111 3.11 -8.24 -7.67
C ALA A 111 3.81 -9.57 -7.32
N VAL A 112 3.59 -10.08 -6.11
CA VAL A 112 4.19 -11.33 -5.63
C VAL A 112 3.10 -12.18 -5.00
N TRP A 113 3.00 -13.45 -5.40
CA TRP A 113 2.00 -14.38 -4.88
C TRP A 113 2.55 -15.79 -4.72
N GLU A 114 1.83 -16.59 -3.95
CA GLU A 114 2.06 -18.02 -3.83
C GLU A 114 1.22 -18.74 -4.91
N PRO A 115 1.85 -19.51 -5.81
CA PRO A 115 1.21 -19.96 -7.05
C PRO A 115 0.14 -21.03 -6.86
N GLU A 116 0.17 -21.82 -5.78
CA GLU A 116 -0.80 -22.90 -5.57
C GLU A 116 -2.11 -22.39 -4.99
N THR A 117 -2.03 -21.40 -4.10
CA THR A 117 -3.16 -20.80 -3.38
C THR A 117 -3.62 -19.47 -3.96
N GLU A 118 -2.87 -18.92 -4.92
CA GLU A 118 -3.07 -17.59 -5.50
C GLU A 118 -3.14 -16.46 -4.44
N ILE A 119 -2.51 -16.67 -3.29
CA ILE A 119 -2.45 -15.69 -2.22
C ILE A 119 -1.37 -14.67 -2.55
N VAL A 120 -1.76 -13.40 -2.74
CA VAL A 120 -0.81 -12.28 -2.77
C VAL A 120 -0.09 -12.20 -1.44
N VAL A 121 1.24 -12.13 -1.49
CA VAL A 121 2.11 -12.21 -0.31
C VAL A 121 2.64 -10.81 0.03
N PRO A 122 2.06 -10.11 1.02
CA PRO A 122 2.55 -8.83 1.46
C PRO A 122 3.77 -8.96 2.38
N GLU A 123 4.46 -7.85 2.62
CA GLU A 123 5.56 -7.74 3.61
C GLU A 123 6.76 -8.67 3.38
N THR A 124 7.01 -9.10 2.13
CA THR A 124 8.24 -9.78 1.72
C THR A 124 9.46 -8.84 1.73
N GLY A 125 9.21 -7.56 1.46
CA GLY A 125 10.28 -6.57 1.25
C GLY A 125 10.90 -6.79 -0.12
N LEU A 126 10.60 -5.92 -1.08
CA LEU A 126 11.16 -6.01 -2.42
C LEU A 126 12.30 -5.02 -2.59
N THR A 127 13.34 -5.48 -3.29
CA THR A 127 14.36 -4.64 -3.89
C THR A 127 14.28 -4.80 -5.39
N VAL A 128 14.38 -3.68 -6.11
CA VAL A 128 14.44 -3.67 -7.57
C VAL A 128 15.77 -3.09 -8.00
N GLU A 129 16.41 -3.74 -8.96
CA GLU A 129 17.55 -3.20 -9.67
C GLU A 129 17.23 -3.15 -11.17
N ILE A 130 17.56 -2.05 -11.84
CA ILE A 130 17.27 -1.85 -13.26
C ILE A 130 18.58 -1.62 -14.02
N ALA A 131 18.72 -2.27 -15.18
CA ALA A 131 19.82 -2.05 -16.10
C ALA A 131 19.30 -2.03 -17.54
N PRO A 132 19.89 -1.23 -18.45
CA PRO A 132 19.80 -1.52 -19.88
C PRO A 132 20.30 -2.95 -20.14
N GLU A 133 19.77 -3.64 -21.15
CA GLU A 133 20.19 -5.01 -21.48
C GLU A 133 21.73 -5.11 -21.63
N GLY A 134 22.36 -5.99 -20.84
CA GLY A 134 23.81 -6.16 -20.80
C GLY A 134 24.60 -5.05 -20.06
N GLY A 135 23.89 -4.09 -19.45
CA GLY A 135 24.43 -2.99 -18.68
C GLY A 135 24.70 -3.32 -17.20
N ALA A 136 25.07 -2.28 -16.43
CA ALA A 136 25.23 -2.37 -14.99
C ALA A 136 23.91 -2.05 -14.28
N PHE A 137 23.63 -2.79 -13.21
CA PHE A 137 22.43 -2.62 -12.39
C PHE A 137 22.58 -1.45 -11.42
N ASP A 138 21.50 -0.68 -11.30
CA ASP A 138 21.33 0.37 -10.30
C ASP A 138 20.20 -0.03 -9.34
N GLU A 139 20.47 0.04 -8.04
CA GLU A 139 19.50 -0.31 -7.00
C GLU A 139 18.50 0.83 -6.80
N GLN A 140 17.22 0.47 -6.83
CA GLN A 140 16.12 1.41 -6.77
C GLN A 140 15.21 1.13 -5.58
N VAL A 141 14.62 2.20 -5.03
CA VAL A 141 13.66 2.08 -3.94
C VAL A 141 12.26 1.83 -4.50
N ILE A 142 11.64 0.73 -4.07
CA ILE A 142 10.25 0.40 -4.38
C ILE A 142 9.43 0.31 -3.09
N TYR A 143 8.16 0.70 -3.13
CA TYR A 143 7.31 0.75 -1.94
C TYR A 143 6.17 -0.25 -2.05
N PRO A 144 5.70 -0.86 -0.95
CA PRO A 144 4.40 -1.54 -0.96
C PRO A 144 3.31 -0.48 -1.15
N MET A 145 2.29 -0.81 -1.94
CA MET A 145 1.24 0.10 -2.40
C MET A 145 -0.12 -0.60 -2.43
N LEU A 146 -1.16 0.22 -2.44
CA LEU A 146 -2.54 -0.19 -2.62
C LEU A 146 -3.19 0.72 -3.65
N SER A 147 -3.80 0.15 -4.69
CA SER A 147 -4.62 0.86 -5.68
C SER A 147 -5.99 0.21 -5.83
N GLN A 148 -6.97 0.97 -6.30
CA GLN A 148 -8.30 0.45 -6.59
C GLN A 148 -8.29 -0.62 -7.70
N PRO A 149 -7.63 -0.42 -8.85
CA PRO A 149 -7.68 -1.41 -9.91
C PRO A 149 -6.83 -2.66 -9.64
N MET A 150 -5.71 -2.57 -8.90
CA MET A 150 -4.77 -3.70 -8.76
C MET A 150 -4.70 -4.33 -7.37
N GLY A 151 -5.33 -3.71 -6.38
CA GLY A 151 -5.13 -4.10 -4.98
C GLY A 151 -3.68 -3.92 -4.52
N PHE A 152 -3.17 -4.89 -3.76
CA PHE A 152 -1.84 -4.80 -3.17
C PHE A 152 -0.75 -5.16 -4.18
N HIS A 153 0.24 -4.29 -4.31
CA HIS A 153 1.41 -4.48 -5.16
C HIS A 153 2.59 -3.67 -4.60
N TYR A 154 3.75 -3.76 -5.25
CA TYR A 154 4.89 -2.88 -5.03
C TYR A 154 5.01 -1.94 -6.21
N GLY A 155 5.40 -0.68 -5.99
CA GLY A 155 5.61 0.27 -7.09
C GLY A 155 6.40 1.51 -6.70
N ALA A 156 6.94 2.16 -7.73
CA ALA A 156 7.62 3.45 -7.66
C ALA A 156 7.83 4.02 -9.08
N ASN A 157 8.07 5.33 -9.17
CA ASN A 157 8.47 5.95 -10.43
C ASN A 157 9.99 5.81 -10.64
N PHE A 158 10.40 5.52 -11.86
CA PHE A 158 11.81 5.42 -12.24
C PHE A 158 12.13 6.20 -13.51
N ALA A 159 13.33 6.77 -13.54
CA ALA A 159 13.91 7.40 -14.72
C ALA A 159 14.69 6.36 -15.54
N LEU A 160 14.53 6.39 -16.86
CA LEU A 160 15.28 5.58 -17.82
C LEU A 160 16.07 6.47 -18.79
N ASP A 161 17.16 5.93 -19.35
CA ASP A 161 17.96 6.62 -20.36
C ASP A 161 17.45 6.31 -21.79
N GLY A 162 16.20 6.70 -22.04
CA GLY A 162 15.54 6.58 -23.33
C GLY A 162 14.89 5.21 -23.62
N ASP A 163 14.42 5.07 -24.86
CA ASP A 163 13.74 3.87 -25.34
C ASP A 163 14.72 2.69 -25.48
N GLY A 164 14.28 1.48 -25.13
CA GLY A 164 15.07 0.27 -25.26
C GLY A 164 14.53 -0.90 -24.43
N THR A 165 15.33 -1.96 -24.36
CA THR A 165 15.08 -3.13 -23.51
C THR A 165 15.92 -3.04 -22.26
N TYR A 166 15.28 -3.31 -21.12
CA TYR A 166 15.87 -3.26 -19.79
C TYR A 166 15.71 -4.60 -19.09
N ASP A 167 16.71 -4.97 -18.30
CA ASP A 167 16.60 -6.06 -17.34
C ASP A 167 16.19 -5.48 -15.99
N VAL A 168 15.05 -5.94 -15.48
CA VAL A 168 14.58 -5.62 -14.13
C VAL A 168 14.81 -6.83 -13.24
N ARG A 169 15.78 -6.73 -12.33
CA ARG A 169 16.02 -7.73 -11.31
C ARG A 169 15.20 -7.41 -10.08
N VAL A 170 14.36 -8.35 -9.69
CA VAL A 170 13.52 -8.24 -8.49
C VAL A 170 14.02 -9.24 -7.47
N THR A 171 14.38 -8.74 -6.28
CA THR A 171 14.68 -9.59 -5.12
C THR A 171 13.49 -9.53 -4.16
N VAL A 172 12.85 -10.68 -3.97
CA VAL A 172 11.79 -10.90 -3.00
C VAL A 172 12.43 -11.32 -1.70
N GLY A 173 12.30 -10.50 -0.66
CA GLY A 173 12.82 -10.80 0.67
C GLY A 173 12.02 -11.86 1.42
N GLY A 174 12.58 -12.30 2.56
CA GLY A 174 11.93 -13.25 3.44
C GLY A 174 10.81 -12.61 4.28
N LEU A 175 9.72 -13.35 4.50
CA LEU A 175 8.58 -12.91 5.29
C LEU A 175 8.91 -12.72 6.77
N ASN A 176 8.61 -11.53 7.27
CA ASN A 176 8.71 -11.16 8.69
C ASN A 176 7.40 -11.33 9.47
N VAL A 177 6.40 -12.01 8.88
CA VAL A 177 5.12 -12.34 9.53
C VAL A 177 5.08 -13.79 9.99
N ARG A 178 4.18 -14.12 10.91
CA ARG A 178 3.95 -15.52 11.30
C ARG A 178 3.41 -16.28 10.09
N ARG A 179 3.83 -17.53 9.92
CA ARG A 179 3.28 -18.45 8.93
C ARG A 179 2.70 -19.64 9.66
N THR A 180 1.55 -20.13 9.22
CA THR A 180 0.83 -21.26 9.82
C THR A 180 0.34 -22.24 8.75
N GLY A 181 -0.15 -23.40 9.17
CA GLY A 181 -0.60 -24.46 8.27
C GLY A 181 0.52 -24.89 7.30
N ALA A 182 0.17 -25.07 6.03
CA ALA A 182 1.13 -25.48 4.99
C ALA A 182 2.22 -24.44 4.68
N PHE A 183 2.10 -23.21 5.19
CA PHE A 183 3.11 -22.17 5.01
C PHE A 183 4.18 -22.15 6.11
N GLU A 184 4.03 -22.95 7.17
CA GLU A 184 5.03 -23.02 8.25
C GLU A 184 6.41 -23.37 7.68
N GLY A 185 7.42 -22.53 7.96
CA GLY A 185 8.79 -22.70 7.47
C GLY A 185 9.04 -22.23 6.02
N ARG A 186 8.02 -21.92 5.22
CA ARG A 186 8.16 -21.45 3.81
C ARG A 186 8.38 -19.94 3.72
N PHE A 187 8.94 -19.42 2.63
CA PHE A 187 9.12 -17.97 2.38
C PHE A 187 10.04 -17.25 3.38
N GLY A 188 10.96 -17.96 4.04
CA GLY A 188 11.91 -17.37 4.99
C GLY A 188 13.17 -16.80 4.32
N ASP A 189 13.59 -17.41 3.22
CA ASP A 189 14.81 -17.04 2.51
C ASP A 189 14.50 -16.12 1.32
N PRO A 190 15.36 -15.11 1.04
CA PRO A 190 15.18 -14.25 -0.11
C PRO A 190 15.45 -14.99 -1.42
N ALA A 191 14.76 -14.60 -2.48
CA ALA A 191 14.95 -15.12 -3.82
C ALA A 191 14.92 -14.00 -4.86
N THR A 192 15.61 -14.21 -5.97
CA THR A 192 15.80 -13.17 -7.00
C THR A 192 15.41 -13.72 -8.36
N ALA A 193 14.67 -12.93 -9.14
CA ALA A 193 14.37 -13.20 -10.53
C ALA A 193 14.71 -11.98 -11.40
N THR A 194 14.79 -12.17 -12.72
CA THR A 194 15.00 -11.08 -13.67
C THR A 194 13.95 -11.18 -14.77
N VAL A 195 13.30 -10.06 -15.05
CA VAL A 195 12.27 -9.92 -16.07
C VAL A 195 12.73 -8.87 -17.06
N GLY A 196 12.65 -9.18 -18.36
CA GLY A 196 12.90 -8.21 -19.42
C GLY A 196 11.73 -7.24 -19.54
N VAL A 197 12.03 -5.95 -19.65
CA VAL A 197 11.07 -4.86 -19.82
C VAL A 197 11.37 -4.14 -21.13
N THR A 198 10.36 -4.07 -21.99
CA THR A 198 10.42 -3.27 -23.23
C THR A 198 9.84 -1.91 -22.94
N PHE A 199 10.64 -0.86 -23.16
CA PHE A 199 10.20 0.51 -23.01
C PHE A 199 10.44 1.26 -24.33
N ASP A 200 9.40 1.35 -25.15
CA ASP A 200 9.45 2.02 -26.45
C ASP A 200 8.21 2.88 -26.70
N ALA A 201 8.22 3.61 -27.80
CA ALA A 201 7.11 4.50 -28.18
C ALA A 201 5.78 3.75 -28.37
N GLU A 202 5.81 2.54 -28.96
CA GLU A 202 4.61 1.73 -29.22
C GLU A 202 3.95 1.31 -27.91
N THR A 203 4.72 0.70 -26.99
CA THR A 203 4.20 0.26 -25.69
C THR A 203 3.71 1.45 -24.85
N ARG A 204 4.37 2.61 -24.94
CA ARG A 204 3.90 3.84 -24.25
C ARG A 204 2.60 4.39 -24.83
N GLU A 205 2.43 4.33 -26.15
CA GLU A 205 1.17 4.72 -26.81
C GLU A 205 0.03 3.80 -26.38
N GLU A 206 0.26 2.49 -26.35
CA GLU A 206 -0.72 1.49 -25.88
C GLU A 206 -1.16 1.75 -24.43
N VAL A 207 -0.21 2.03 -23.53
CA VAL A 207 -0.51 2.40 -22.13
C VAL A 207 -1.35 3.68 -22.07
N GLY A 208 -1.06 4.66 -22.92
CA GLY A 208 -1.83 5.91 -22.99
C GLY A 208 -3.27 5.71 -23.47
N ASP A 209 -3.49 4.89 -24.49
CA ASP A 209 -4.79 4.64 -25.13
C ASP A 209 -5.80 3.91 -24.21
N GLN A 210 -5.28 3.17 -23.24
CA GLN A 210 -6.05 2.47 -22.23
C GLN A 210 -6.53 3.40 -21.10
N ALA A 211 -5.93 4.58 -20.93
CA ALA A 211 -6.32 5.51 -19.89
C ALA A 211 -7.69 6.13 -20.17
N ARG A 212 -8.57 6.16 -19.16
CA ARG A 212 -9.94 6.70 -19.31
C ARG A 212 -10.32 7.54 -18.10
N GLU A 213 -10.87 8.72 -18.32
CA GLU A 213 -11.53 9.50 -17.25
C GLU A 213 -12.86 8.85 -16.85
N LEU A 214 -13.22 8.98 -15.58
CA LEU A 214 -14.43 8.41 -15.02
C LEU A 214 -15.41 9.51 -14.60
N ASP A 215 -16.66 9.39 -15.04
CA ASP A 215 -17.74 10.33 -14.68
C ASP A 215 -18.10 10.27 -13.20
N SER A 216 -17.88 9.12 -12.55
CA SER A 216 -18.13 8.89 -11.13
C SER A 216 -17.02 9.41 -10.22
N PHE A 217 -16.06 10.17 -10.75
CA PHE A 217 -14.94 10.69 -9.98
C PHE A 217 -15.41 11.44 -8.73
N GLY A 218 -14.90 11.02 -7.56
CA GLY A 218 -15.24 11.62 -6.26
C GLY A 218 -16.47 11.01 -5.57
N ASP A 219 -17.22 10.13 -6.24
CA ASP A 219 -18.31 9.40 -5.60
C ASP A 219 -17.80 8.42 -4.54
N PRO A 220 -18.55 8.16 -3.46
CA PRO A 220 -18.20 7.11 -2.51
C PRO A 220 -18.19 5.74 -3.19
N GLY A 221 -17.03 5.12 -3.28
CA GLY A 221 -16.83 3.89 -4.03
C GLY A 221 -15.38 3.68 -4.41
N ALA A 222 -15.09 2.54 -5.01
CA ALA A 222 -13.82 2.27 -5.65
C ALA A 222 -14.08 1.69 -7.04
N ILE A 223 -13.14 1.87 -7.96
CA ILE A 223 -13.16 1.16 -9.24
C ILE A 223 -13.12 -0.34 -8.96
N GLU A 224 -13.85 -1.11 -9.76
CA GLU A 224 -13.79 -2.58 -9.74
C GLU A 224 -12.34 -3.06 -10.01
N PRO A 225 -11.94 -4.22 -9.46
CA PRO A 225 -10.65 -4.80 -9.78
C PRO A 225 -10.48 -4.96 -11.29
N MET A 226 -9.29 -4.62 -11.78
CA MET A 226 -8.92 -4.87 -13.17
C MET A 226 -8.74 -6.37 -13.36
N GLU A 227 -9.26 -6.92 -14.47
CA GLU A 227 -8.95 -8.29 -14.86
C GLU A 227 -7.46 -8.40 -15.20
N MET A 228 -6.75 -9.24 -14.45
CA MET A 228 -5.32 -9.48 -14.62
C MET A 228 -5.04 -10.98 -14.65
N MET A 229 -3.88 -11.36 -15.20
CA MET A 229 -3.44 -12.77 -15.26
C MET A 229 -2.84 -13.28 -13.93
N MET A 230 -2.99 -12.50 -12.85
CA MET A 230 -2.45 -12.74 -11.51
C MET A 230 -3.46 -12.26 -10.46
N PRO A 231 -3.38 -12.79 -9.22
CA PRO A 231 -4.26 -12.35 -8.14
C PRO A 231 -3.99 -10.89 -7.72
N ASP A 232 -5.04 -10.22 -7.26
CA ASP A 232 -5.06 -8.80 -6.85
C ASP A 232 -5.03 -8.59 -5.32
N GLY A 233 -5.02 -9.70 -4.56
CA GLY A 233 -5.03 -9.68 -3.09
C GLY A 233 -6.43 -9.49 -2.49
N THR A 234 -7.49 -9.72 -3.26
CA THR A 234 -8.86 -9.85 -2.74
C THR A 234 -8.95 -11.00 -1.75
N LEU A 235 -9.43 -10.71 -0.53
CA LEU A 235 -9.61 -11.74 0.48
C LEU A 235 -10.89 -12.55 0.25
N PRO A 236 -10.91 -13.85 0.60
CA PRO A 236 -12.12 -14.64 0.57
C PRO A 236 -13.26 -13.99 1.35
N ALA A 237 -14.51 -14.29 0.97
CA ALA A 237 -15.68 -13.82 1.72
C ALA A 237 -15.55 -14.27 3.18
N ALA A 238 -15.75 -13.35 4.13
CA ALA A 238 -15.50 -13.65 5.55
C ALA A 238 -16.28 -14.86 6.06
N GLY A 239 -17.54 -15.02 5.62
CA GLY A 239 -18.38 -16.16 6.00
C GLY A 239 -18.01 -17.50 5.36
N SER A 240 -17.05 -17.54 4.42
CA SER A 240 -16.49 -18.77 3.86
C SER A 240 -15.12 -19.12 4.41
N MET A 241 -14.53 -18.26 5.25
CA MET A 241 -13.24 -18.53 5.88
C MET A 241 -13.42 -19.50 7.06
N PRO A 242 -12.38 -20.28 7.43
CA PRO A 242 -12.45 -21.17 8.58
C PRO A 242 -12.80 -20.46 9.89
N GLY A 243 -13.66 -21.09 10.69
CA GLY A 243 -14.12 -20.57 11.98
C GLY A 243 -15.53 -19.99 11.95
N GLU A 244 -15.95 -19.45 13.10
CA GLU A 244 -17.19 -18.72 13.25
C GLU A 244 -16.97 -17.24 12.95
N LEU A 245 -17.75 -16.67 12.03
CA LEU A 245 -17.79 -15.21 11.84
C LEU A 245 -18.59 -14.56 12.97
N VAL A 246 -17.86 -13.99 13.93
CA VAL A 246 -18.42 -13.27 15.09
C VAL A 246 -19.13 -12.00 14.63
N GLY A 247 -18.47 -11.23 13.75
CA GLY A 247 -19.03 -10.01 13.21
C GLY A 247 -18.10 -9.35 12.21
N SER A 248 -18.53 -8.21 11.66
CA SER A 248 -17.81 -7.48 10.61
C SER A 248 -18.04 -5.99 10.76
N GLU A 249 -17.22 -5.38 11.61
CA GLU A 249 -17.30 -3.96 11.91
C GLU A 249 -16.49 -3.11 10.93
N ARG A 250 -16.77 -1.82 10.94
CA ARG A 250 -16.09 -0.82 10.11
C ARG A 250 -15.41 0.21 10.97
N THR A 251 -14.21 0.58 10.56
CA THR A 251 -13.45 1.67 11.16
C THR A 251 -12.78 2.45 10.04
N ASP A 252 -13.06 3.75 9.98
CA ASP A 252 -12.86 4.53 8.75
C ASP A 252 -13.54 3.81 7.55
N ASP A 253 -12.85 3.62 6.44
CA ASP A 253 -13.31 2.78 5.32
C ASP A 253 -12.67 1.38 5.28
N ALA A 254 -12.02 0.94 6.36
CA ALA A 254 -11.64 -0.46 6.53
C ALA A 254 -12.82 -1.28 7.05
N VAL A 255 -12.86 -2.56 6.68
CA VAL A 255 -13.77 -3.56 7.24
C VAL A 255 -12.91 -4.56 8.00
N LEU A 256 -13.30 -4.87 9.23
CA LEU A 256 -12.61 -5.80 10.13
C LEU A 256 -13.56 -6.97 10.47
N PRO A 257 -13.69 -8.00 9.61
CA PRO A 257 -14.32 -9.25 9.99
C PRO A 257 -13.49 -9.96 11.07
N LEU A 258 -14.16 -10.40 12.13
CA LEU A 258 -13.58 -11.17 13.22
C LEU A 258 -14.07 -12.62 13.15
N LEU A 259 -13.12 -13.55 13.04
CA LEU A 259 -13.36 -14.99 13.10
C LEU A 259 -12.90 -15.54 14.45
N ALA A 260 -13.71 -16.43 15.03
CA ALA A 260 -13.36 -17.24 16.19
C ALA A 260 -13.16 -18.71 15.76
N ILE A 261 -11.94 -19.22 15.92
CA ILE A 261 -11.56 -20.58 15.51
C ILE A 261 -11.30 -21.40 16.76
N ARG A 262 -12.22 -22.32 17.08
CA ARG A 262 -12.11 -23.22 18.24
C ARG A 262 -11.62 -24.61 17.84
N ASP A 263 -11.97 -25.04 16.63
CA ASP A 263 -11.56 -26.33 16.08
C ASP A 263 -10.31 -26.15 15.22
N ASN A 264 -9.25 -26.90 15.53
CA ASN A 264 -7.95 -26.87 14.83
C ASN A 264 -7.41 -25.44 14.61
N PRO A 265 -7.21 -24.64 15.67
CA PRO A 265 -6.64 -23.31 15.53
C PRO A 265 -5.26 -23.36 14.84
N PRO A 266 -4.87 -22.32 14.08
CA PRO A 266 -3.63 -22.29 13.31
C PRO A 266 -2.36 -22.29 14.18
N VAL A 267 -2.52 -22.12 15.50
CA VAL A 267 -1.47 -22.23 16.53
C VAL A 267 -2.06 -22.94 17.74
N GLU A 268 -1.21 -23.47 18.62
CA GLU A 268 -1.66 -24.06 19.89
C GLU A 268 -2.42 -23.02 20.75
N ALA A 269 -3.72 -23.22 20.92
CA ALA A 269 -4.63 -22.34 21.63
C ALA A 269 -5.90 -23.08 22.03
N GLY A 270 -6.66 -22.56 23.01
CA GLY A 270 -8.03 -23.02 23.26
C GLY A 270 -9.05 -22.43 22.27
N ALA A 271 -8.80 -21.19 21.83
CA ALA A 271 -9.42 -20.59 20.66
C ALA A 271 -8.45 -19.60 19.99
N TYR A 272 -8.72 -19.26 18.74
CA TYR A 272 -7.94 -18.29 17.98
C TYR A 272 -8.84 -17.19 17.41
N LEU A 273 -8.47 -15.93 17.68
CA LEU A 273 -9.07 -14.76 17.06
C LEU A 273 -8.33 -14.48 15.75
N ALA A 274 -9.06 -14.31 14.65
CA ALA A 274 -8.49 -13.88 13.38
C ALA A 274 -9.27 -12.68 12.82
N VAL A 275 -8.60 -11.53 12.71
CA VAL A 275 -9.12 -10.32 12.08
C VAL A 275 -8.62 -10.24 10.65
N SER A 276 -9.55 -10.23 9.70
CA SER A 276 -9.25 -10.23 8.26
C SER A 276 -9.44 -8.85 7.64
N ALA A 277 -8.56 -7.92 8.01
CA ALA A 277 -8.68 -6.50 7.66
C ALA A 277 -8.64 -6.29 6.14
N ARG A 278 -9.64 -5.56 5.61
CA ARG A 278 -9.83 -5.41 4.17
C ARG A 278 -10.41 -4.05 3.77
N THR A 279 -10.19 -3.68 2.52
CA THR A 279 -10.83 -2.49 1.93
C THR A 279 -12.34 -2.71 1.85
N ARG A 280 -13.13 -1.65 2.08
CA ARG A 280 -14.59 -1.74 2.09
C ARG A 280 -15.22 -2.19 0.78
N TYR A 281 -14.72 -1.69 -0.35
CA TYR A 281 -15.39 -1.84 -1.64
C TYR A 281 -14.88 -3.04 -2.43
N ASN A 282 -13.56 -3.24 -2.48
CA ASN A 282 -12.95 -4.32 -3.26
C ASN A 282 -12.65 -5.57 -2.42
N GLY A 283 -12.57 -5.45 -1.09
CA GLY A 283 -12.21 -6.58 -0.23
C GLY A 283 -10.73 -6.96 -0.28
N TYR A 284 -9.85 -6.07 -0.80
CA TYR A 284 -8.41 -6.29 -0.80
C TYR A 284 -7.85 -6.35 0.61
N THR A 285 -6.81 -7.16 0.81
CA THR A 285 -6.06 -7.20 2.06
C THR A 285 -5.51 -5.83 2.46
N LEU A 286 -5.59 -5.51 3.75
CA LEU A 286 -4.96 -4.34 4.37
C LEU A 286 -3.80 -4.78 5.27
N PRO A 287 -2.58 -4.94 4.72
CA PRO A 287 -1.44 -5.47 5.48
C PRO A 287 -0.70 -4.37 6.25
N ALA A 288 0.29 -4.79 7.03
CA ALA A 288 1.18 -3.90 7.75
C ALA A 288 0.52 -2.88 8.72
N ALA A 289 -0.71 -3.11 9.18
CA ALA A 289 -1.32 -2.37 10.28
C ALA A 289 -0.82 -2.91 11.63
N GLY A 290 -0.97 -2.13 12.70
CA GLY A 290 -0.80 -2.61 14.06
C GLY A 290 -2.16 -2.75 14.70
N LEU A 291 -2.57 -3.96 15.10
CA LEU A 291 -3.84 -4.21 15.77
C LEU A 291 -3.62 -4.89 17.11
N GLU A 292 -4.43 -4.52 18.10
CA GLU A 292 -4.54 -5.17 19.40
C GLU A 292 -5.98 -5.63 19.63
N ALA A 293 -6.16 -6.60 20.51
CA ALA A 293 -7.48 -7.03 20.95
C ALA A 293 -7.56 -7.15 22.46
N THR A 294 -8.74 -6.88 22.98
CA THR A 294 -9.16 -7.14 24.36
C THR A 294 -10.37 -8.05 24.32
N VAL A 295 -10.44 -9.03 25.23
CA VAL A 295 -11.63 -9.87 25.45
C VAL A 295 -12.07 -9.67 26.89
N ASP A 296 -13.29 -9.18 27.06
CA ASP A 296 -13.93 -8.97 28.36
C ASP A 296 -15.06 -10.00 28.57
N ARG A 297 -15.06 -10.63 29.74
CA ARG A 297 -16.08 -11.59 30.19
C ARG A 297 -16.68 -11.12 31.50
N ASP A 298 -17.99 -10.95 31.54
CA ASP A 298 -18.71 -10.51 32.75
C ASP A 298 -18.10 -9.22 33.38
N GLY A 299 -17.49 -8.36 32.56
CA GLY A 299 -16.82 -7.13 32.99
C GLY A 299 -15.37 -7.29 33.47
N GLU A 300 -14.77 -8.48 33.34
CA GLU A 300 -13.35 -8.73 33.61
C GLU A 300 -12.58 -9.03 32.31
N THR A 301 -11.43 -8.40 32.14
CA THR A 301 -10.55 -8.66 30.99
C THR A 301 -9.85 -10.02 31.14
N VAL A 302 -10.18 -10.95 30.25
CA VAL A 302 -9.60 -12.30 30.20
C VAL A 302 -8.48 -12.44 29.17
N PHE A 303 -8.39 -11.51 28.22
CA PHE A 303 -7.28 -11.39 27.28
C PHE A 303 -7.04 -9.93 26.90
N GLU A 304 -5.77 -9.53 26.80
CA GLU A 304 -5.35 -8.26 26.24
C GLU A 304 -3.99 -8.46 25.55
N GLY A 305 -3.87 -8.07 24.28
CA GLY A 305 -2.59 -8.18 23.59
C GLY A 305 -2.63 -7.89 22.08
N PRO A 306 -1.45 -7.94 21.43
CA PRO A 306 -1.33 -7.69 20.00
C PRO A 306 -1.91 -8.83 19.17
N LEU A 307 -2.59 -8.47 18.09
CA LEU A 307 -2.96 -9.41 17.02
C LEU A 307 -1.78 -9.53 16.06
N ARG A 308 -1.16 -10.71 16.04
CA ARG A 308 0.05 -10.94 15.24
C ARG A 308 -0.31 -11.12 13.76
N ARG A 309 0.36 -10.36 12.90
CA ARG A 309 0.32 -10.53 11.44
C ARG A 309 0.71 -11.96 11.07
N THR A 310 -0.17 -12.64 10.34
CA THR A 310 -0.06 -14.06 10.02
C THR A 310 -0.48 -14.31 8.58
N LEU A 311 0.26 -15.15 7.87
CA LEU A 311 -0.09 -15.68 6.57
C LEU A 311 -0.41 -17.18 6.72
N ASP A 312 -1.57 -17.57 6.21
CA ASP A 312 -2.09 -18.93 6.32
C ASP A 312 -2.76 -19.32 5.00
N PRO A 313 -2.64 -20.57 4.54
CA PRO A 313 -3.22 -20.99 3.26
C PRO A 313 -4.76 -20.98 3.24
N GLU A 314 -5.44 -21.08 4.39
CA GLU A 314 -6.91 -21.13 4.48
C GLU A 314 -7.49 -19.80 5.00
N LEU A 315 -6.77 -19.11 5.89
CA LEU A 315 -7.18 -17.81 6.43
C LEU A 315 -6.59 -16.61 5.68
N ASN A 316 -5.71 -16.85 4.70
CA ASN A 316 -4.99 -15.81 3.97
C ASN A 316 -4.21 -14.89 4.96
N TYR A 317 -3.84 -13.68 4.52
CA TYR A 317 -3.23 -12.68 5.42
C TYR A 317 -4.25 -12.16 6.43
N HIS A 318 -3.94 -12.28 7.72
CA HIS A 318 -4.79 -11.85 8.82
C HIS A 318 -3.99 -11.43 10.05
N TYR A 319 -4.66 -10.84 11.03
CA TYR A 319 -4.11 -10.49 12.33
C TYR A 319 -4.72 -11.41 13.38
N GLY A 320 -3.92 -12.17 14.12
CA GLY A 320 -4.52 -13.12 15.05
C GLY A 320 -3.76 -13.42 16.33
N ALA A 321 -4.52 -13.90 17.31
CA ALA A 321 -4.06 -14.18 18.65
C ALA A 321 -4.66 -15.48 19.18
N ALA A 322 -3.83 -16.24 19.90
CA ALA A 322 -4.26 -17.37 20.71
C ALA A 322 -4.89 -16.85 22.00
N VAL A 323 -6.03 -17.40 22.37
CA VAL A 323 -6.70 -17.15 23.64
C VAL A 323 -7.06 -18.48 24.32
N ASP A 324 -7.17 -18.47 25.64
CA ASP A 324 -7.42 -19.69 26.42
C ASP A 324 -8.82 -20.27 26.16
N ALA A 325 -9.82 -19.41 25.99
CA ALA A 325 -11.18 -19.78 25.63
C ALA A 325 -11.94 -18.57 25.08
N LEU A 326 -12.99 -18.82 24.28
CA LEU A 326 -14.00 -17.84 23.88
C LEU A 326 -15.39 -18.39 24.18
N GLU A 327 -16.15 -17.68 25.00
CA GLU A 327 -17.48 -18.02 25.46
C GLU A 327 -18.52 -17.08 24.86
N SER A 328 -19.76 -17.54 24.75
CA SER A 328 -20.83 -16.68 24.24
C SER A 328 -21.12 -15.55 25.23
N GLY A 329 -21.24 -14.33 24.71
CA GLY A 329 -21.35 -13.11 25.50
C GLY A 329 -20.03 -12.46 25.88
N ASP A 330 -18.88 -13.05 25.50
CA ASP A 330 -17.59 -12.34 25.57
C ASP A 330 -17.62 -11.14 24.62
N GLU A 331 -17.17 -9.98 25.11
CA GLU A 331 -17.02 -8.77 24.31
C GLU A 331 -15.58 -8.68 23.81
N VAL A 332 -15.40 -8.68 22.49
CA VAL A 332 -14.09 -8.52 21.87
C VAL A 332 -13.98 -7.10 21.34
N THR A 333 -12.96 -6.34 21.77
CA THR A 333 -12.64 -5.04 21.17
C THR A 333 -11.35 -5.17 20.37
N VAL A 334 -11.38 -4.77 19.10
CA VAL A 334 -10.20 -4.68 18.23
C VAL A 334 -9.81 -3.21 18.10
N ARG A 335 -8.57 -2.90 18.47
CA ARG A 335 -8.03 -1.55 18.48
C ARG A 335 -6.91 -1.40 17.44
N PRO A 336 -7.09 -0.53 16.43
CA PRO A 336 -6.01 -0.07 15.60
C PRO A 336 -4.99 0.75 16.42
N VAL A 337 -3.71 0.38 16.31
CA VAL A 337 -2.57 1.04 16.95
C VAL A 337 -1.78 1.86 15.93
N THR A 338 -1.63 1.33 14.72
CA THR A 338 -1.04 2.04 13.58
C THR A 338 -1.84 1.72 12.32
N PRO A 339 -2.04 2.70 11.41
CA PRO A 339 -2.74 2.46 10.16
C PRO A 339 -1.92 1.51 9.26
N PRO A 340 -2.54 0.88 8.24
CA PRO A 340 -1.83 0.02 7.29
C PRO A 340 -0.65 0.76 6.65
N GLN A 341 0.58 0.32 6.93
CA GLN A 341 1.84 0.96 6.47
C GLN A 341 2.18 0.60 5.02
N VAL A 342 1.23 0.87 4.13
CA VAL A 342 1.34 0.66 2.70
C VAL A 342 1.05 1.98 1.99
N SER A 343 1.75 2.29 0.91
CA SER A 343 1.51 3.51 0.15
C SER A 343 0.14 3.48 -0.51
N ARG A 344 -0.37 4.63 -0.92
CA ARG A 344 -1.70 4.80 -1.50
C ARG A 344 -1.59 5.43 -2.86
N HIS A 345 -2.28 4.83 -3.83
CA HIS A 345 -2.67 5.53 -5.04
C HIS A 345 -3.91 6.39 -4.77
N ARG A 346 -4.27 7.21 -5.76
CA ARG A 346 -5.47 8.05 -5.72
C ARG A 346 -6.72 7.20 -5.47
N GLY A 347 -7.70 7.77 -4.78
CA GLY A 347 -8.94 7.10 -4.38
C GLY A 347 -8.83 6.32 -3.06
N TYR A 348 -7.61 5.97 -2.62
CA TYR A 348 -7.34 5.43 -1.29
C TYR A 348 -6.46 6.34 -0.44
N GLU A 349 -5.92 7.43 -0.98
CA GLU A 349 -4.95 8.27 -0.28
C GLU A 349 -5.52 8.88 1.00
N ARG A 350 -6.83 9.11 1.07
CA ARG A 350 -7.55 9.69 2.21
C ARG A 350 -8.17 8.66 3.16
N ALA A 351 -7.90 7.38 2.95
CA ALA A 351 -8.54 6.29 3.70
C ALA A 351 -7.55 5.53 4.58
N PHE A 352 -8.10 4.88 5.60
CA PHE A 352 -7.42 4.04 6.59
C PHE A 352 -6.41 4.85 7.43
N LEU A 353 -6.77 6.08 7.79
CA LEU A 353 -5.89 7.02 8.51
C LEU A 353 -6.31 7.12 9.98
N GLU A 354 -7.58 7.43 10.23
CA GLU A 354 -8.14 7.63 11.57
C GLU A 354 -9.05 6.46 11.92
N MET A 355 -8.45 5.34 12.33
CA MET A 355 -9.17 4.10 12.61
C MET A 355 -9.48 3.98 14.11
N GLU A 356 -10.73 4.18 14.50
CA GLU A 356 -11.25 3.99 15.86
C GLU A 356 -11.38 2.50 16.25
N PRO A 357 -11.35 2.16 17.56
CA PRO A 357 -11.63 0.81 18.03
C PRO A 357 -13.05 0.35 17.68
N VAL A 358 -13.22 -0.95 17.44
CA VAL A 358 -14.51 -1.59 17.14
C VAL A 358 -14.74 -2.78 18.06
N SER A 359 -16.01 -3.09 18.36
CA SER A 359 -16.37 -4.16 19.29
C SER A 359 -17.32 -5.17 18.67
N TYR A 360 -17.25 -6.41 19.18
CA TYR A 360 -18.03 -7.57 18.75
C TYR A 360 -18.50 -8.35 19.98
N THR A 361 -19.64 -9.03 19.87
CA THR A 361 -20.13 -9.96 20.87
C THR A 361 -20.06 -11.38 20.32
N VAL A 362 -19.43 -12.31 21.08
CA VAL A 362 -19.25 -13.73 20.71
C VAL A 362 -20.50 -14.57 20.90
#